data_AF-A0A928RK39-F1
#
_entry.id   AF-A0A928RK39-F1
#
_cell.length_a   1.000
_cell.length_b   1.000
_cell.length_c   1.000
_cell.angle_alpha   90.00
_cell.angle_beta   90.00
_cell.angle_gamma   90.00
#
_symmetry.space_group_name_H-M   'P 1'
#
loop_
_entity.id
_entity.type
_entity.pdbx_description
1 polymer ?
#
loop_
_entity_poly.entity_id
_entity_poly.type
_entity_poly.pdbx_seq_one_letter_code
_entity_poly.pdbx_strand_id
1 'polypeptide(L)'
;MAETTKKAVDNATKKRRVEVRLPRLSGQNANQEEFFSVNGKNYIIKRGETVEIPEEVAEVIRNAEKAEEYAMKYVDGLEKAKKDKEKELGL
;
A
#
# COMPACT_ATOMS: atom_id res chain seq x y z
N MET A 1 -38.05 -5.75 -2.37
CA MET A 1 -37.22 -5.98 -3.57
C MET A 1 -36.53 -4.66 -3.90
N ALA A 2 -35.41 -4.35 -3.27
CA ALA A 2 -34.73 -3.06 -3.38
C ALA A 2 -33.28 -3.32 -3.82
N GLU A 3 -33.10 -3.61 -5.11
CA GLU A 3 -31.79 -3.99 -5.64
C GLU A 3 -31.62 -3.43 -7.05
N THR A 4 -31.43 -2.11 -7.19
CA THR A 4 -31.09 -1.55 -8.51
C THR A 4 -30.29 -0.24 -8.52
N THR A 5 -29.76 0.27 -7.40
CA THR A 5 -29.06 1.57 -7.44
C THR A 5 -27.53 1.50 -7.52
N LYS A 6 -26.90 0.31 -7.57
CA LYS A 6 -25.43 0.22 -7.59
C LYS A 6 -24.76 0.28 -8.98
N LYS A 7 -25.48 0.13 -10.09
CA LYS A 7 -24.88 0.00 -11.44
C LYS A 7 -24.65 1.31 -12.20
N ALA A 8 -25.09 2.46 -11.67
CA ALA A 8 -25.07 3.73 -12.41
C ALA A 8 -23.84 4.62 -12.12
N VAL A 9 -23.07 4.34 -11.06
CA VAL A 9 -21.89 5.14 -10.69
C VAL A 9 -20.60 4.63 -11.37
N ASP A 10 -20.69 3.54 -12.13
CA ASP A 10 -19.52 2.88 -12.73
C ASP A 10 -19.13 3.40 -14.12
N ASN A 11 -19.98 4.18 -14.79
CA ASN A 11 -19.84 4.40 -16.25
C ASN A 11 -19.34 5.81 -16.69
N ALA A 12 -19.06 6.74 -15.76
CA ALA A 12 -18.64 8.10 -16.12
C ALA A 12 -17.11 8.31 -16.19
N THR A 13 -16.32 7.30 -15.85
CA THR A 13 -14.86 7.41 -15.92
C THR A 13 -14.33 6.03 -16.25
N LYS A 14 -13.93 5.79 -17.51
CA LYS A 14 -13.12 4.63 -17.90
C LYS A 14 -11.76 4.73 -17.19
N LYS A 15 -11.75 4.54 -15.87
CA LYS A 15 -10.52 4.42 -15.07
C LYS A 15 -9.94 3.08 -15.45
N ARG A 16 -8.69 3.09 -15.90
CA ARG A 16 -7.95 1.85 -16.15
C ARG A 16 -7.97 1.06 -14.84
N ARG A 17 -8.40 -0.19 -14.94
CA ARG A 17 -8.44 -1.12 -13.82
C ARG A 17 -7.19 -1.97 -13.92
N VAL A 18 -6.51 -2.15 -12.78
CA VAL A 18 -5.25 -2.85 -12.69
C VAL A 18 -5.41 -3.93 -11.62
N GLU A 19 -4.94 -5.12 -11.94
CA GLU A 19 -4.86 -6.21 -10.99
C GLU A 19 -3.68 -5.97 -10.05
N VAL A 20 -3.97 -5.89 -8.74
CA VAL A 20 -2.95 -5.75 -7.71
C VAL A 20 -3.10 -6.89 -6.73
N ARG A 21 -1.94 -7.41 -6.27
CA ARG A 21 -1.87 -8.46 -5.28
C ARG A 21 -0.97 -8.01 -4.15
N LEU A 22 -1.55 -7.77 -2.98
CA LEU A 22 -0.79 -7.52 -1.77
C LEU A 22 -0.19 -8.84 -1.25
N PRO A 23 1.08 -8.85 -0.82
CA PRO A 23 1.71 -10.05 -0.26
C PRO A 23 0.98 -10.49 1.03
N ARG A 24 0.87 -11.81 1.21
CA ARG A 24 0.36 -12.38 2.46
C ARG A 24 1.40 -12.16 3.56
N LEU A 25 0.94 -11.64 4.69
CA LEU A 25 1.70 -11.63 5.92
C LEU A 25 1.65 -13.03 6.56
N SER A 26 2.71 -13.44 7.24
CA SER A 26 2.73 -14.71 7.99
C SER A 26 2.12 -14.52 9.39
N GLY A 27 1.57 -15.59 9.98
CA GLY A 27 1.04 -15.60 11.35
C GLY A 27 -0.41 -15.13 11.46
N GLN A 28 -0.81 -14.60 12.63
CA GLN A 28 -2.19 -14.13 12.90
C GLN A 28 -2.69 -13.06 11.90
N ASN A 29 -1.76 -12.38 11.23
CA ASN A 29 -2.06 -11.31 10.27
C ASN A 29 -2.29 -11.81 8.83
N ALA A 30 -2.30 -13.13 8.60
CA ALA A 30 -2.45 -13.71 7.26
C ALA A 30 -3.80 -13.38 6.59
N ASN A 31 -4.85 -13.12 7.38
CA ASN A 31 -6.18 -12.74 6.91
C ASN A 31 -6.44 -11.23 7.01
N GLN A 32 -5.41 -10.39 7.21
CA GLN A 32 -5.61 -8.95 7.30
C GLN A 32 -6.12 -8.38 5.97
N GLU A 33 -7.22 -7.65 6.08
CA GLU A 33 -7.71 -6.76 5.05
C GLU A 33 -7.07 -5.38 5.26
N GLU A 34 -6.62 -4.76 4.17
CA GLU A 34 -6.03 -3.44 4.24
C GLU A 34 -6.95 -2.38 3.66
N PHE A 35 -7.08 -1.30 4.43
CA PHE A 35 -7.94 -0.18 4.10
C PHE A 35 -7.15 0.92 3.39
N PHE A 36 -7.64 1.33 2.24
CA PHE A 36 -7.11 2.45 1.46
C PHE A 36 -8.20 3.50 1.23
N SER A 37 -7.87 4.77 1.35
CA SER A 37 -8.75 5.87 0.99
C SER A 37 -8.07 6.77 -0.03
N VAL A 38 -8.73 6.98 -1.17
CA VAL A 38 -8.23 7.83 -2.27
C VAL A 38 -9.31 8.84 -2.61
N ASN A 39 -9.05 10.12 -2.36
CA ASN A 39 -9.98 11.22 -2.67
C ASN A 39 -11.40 10.99 -2.12
N GLY A 40 -11.51 10.47 -0.90
CA GLY A 40 -12.79 10.18 -0.23
C GLY A 40 -13.47 8.87 -0.68
N LYS A 41 -12.86 8.12 -1.61
CA LYS A 41 -13.30 6.76 -1.96
C LYS A 41 -12.52 5.74 -1.14
N ASN A 42 -13.27 4.86 -0.47
CA ASN A 42 -12.71 3.87 0.42
C ASN A 42 -12.66 2.49 -0.25
N TYR A 43 -11.56 1.78 -0.07
CA TYR A 43 -11.29 0.46 -0.64
C TYR A 43 -10.76 -0.45 0.47
N ILE A 44 -11.23 -1.69 0.50
CA ILE A 44 -10.74 -2.73 1.39
C ILE A 44 -10.20 -3.84 0.50
N ILE A 45 -8.90 -4.12 0.61
CA ILE A 45 -8.20 -5.09 -0.21
C ILE A 45 -7.74 -6.24 0.69
N LYS A 46 -8.13 -7.47 0.34
CA LYS A 46 -7.67 -8.68 1.04
C LYS A 46 -6.26 -9.03 0.62
N ARG A 47 -5.38 -9.25 1.60
CA ARG A 47 -4.01 -9.71 1.32
C ARG A 47 -4.04 -11.14 0.76
N GLY A 48 -3.18 -11.41 -0.23
CA GLY A 48 -3.03 -12.74 -0.83
C GLY A 48 -4.02 -13.10 -1.94
N GLU A 49 -4.98 -12.24 -2.23
CA GLU A 49 -5.88 -12.36 -3.37
C GLU A 49 -5.49 -11.33 -4.45
N THR A 50 -5.70 -11.67 -5.71
CA THR A 50 -5.57 -10.71 -6.81
C THR A 50 -6.89 -9.94 -6.91
N VAL A 51 -6.85 -8.63 -6.67
CA VAL A 51 -8.05 -7.78 -6.69
C VAL A 51 -7.93 -6.76 -7.81
N GLU A 52 -8.99 -6.60 -8.60
CA GLU A 52 -9.07 -5.60 -9.65
C GLU A 52 -9.48 -4.24 -9.04
N ILE A 53 -8.54 -3.28 -9.05
CA ILE A 53 -8.73 -1.94 -8.47
C ILE A 53 -8.49 -0.84 -9.51
N PRO A 54 -9.02 0.37 -9.31
CA PRO A 54 -8.68 1.51 -10.16
C PRO A 54 -7.17 1.84 -10.10
N GLU A 55 -6.60 2.31 -11.22
CA GLU A 55 -5.19 2.70 -11.34
C GLU A 55 -4.75 3.71 -10.27
N GLU A 56 -5.63 4.64 -9.89
CA GLU A 56 -5.38 5.62 -8.81
C GLU A 56 -5.07 4.96 -7.46
N VAL A 57 -5.74 3.84 -7.14
CA VAL A 57 -5.50 3.11 -5.90
C VAL A 57 -4.21 2.29 -6.01
N ALA A 58 -3.95 1.71 -7.18
CA ALA A 58 -2.72 0.97 -7.45
C ALA A 58 -1.47 1.87 -7.33
N GLU A 59 -1.56 3.13 -7.79
CA GLU A 59 -0.48 4.11 -7.65
C GLU A 59 -0.19 4.43 -6.17
N VAL A 60 -1.24 4.61 -5.36
CA VAL A 60 -1.08 4.85 -3.92
C VAL A 60 -0.40 3.68 -3.23
N ILE A 61 -0.76 2.44 -3.57
CA ILE A 61 -0.10 1.23 -3.02
C ILE A 61 1.39 1.24 -3.37
N ARG A 62 1.74 1.48 -4.64
CA ARG A 62 3.16 1.55 -5.07
C ARG A 62 3.91 2.69 -4.38
N ASN A 63 3.26 3.82 -4.16
CA ASN A 63 3.86 4.95 -3.46
C ASN A 63 4.08 4.62 -1.98
N ALA A 64 3.17 3.88 -1.35
CA ALA A 64 3.35 3.38 0.01
C ALA A 64 4.55 2.44 0.12
N GLU A 65 4.69 1.46 -0.80
CA GLU A 65 5.85 0.56 -0.85
C GLU A 65 7.16 1.32 -1.03
N LYS A 66 7.19 2.31 -1.93
CA LYS A 66 8.37 3.17 -2.11
C LYS A 66 8.69 3.95 -0.85
N ALA A 67 7.68 4.54 -0.21
CA ALA A 67 7.87 5.31 1.02
C ALA A 67 8.47 4.44 2.14
N GLU A 68 8.03 3.19 2.26
CA GLU A 68 8.57 2.22 3.20
C GLU A 68 10.05 1.91 2.90
N GLU A 69 10.38 1.68 1.63
CA GLU A 69 11.76 1.46 1.19
C GLU A 69 12.67 2.68 1.46
N TYR A 70 12.18 3.88 1.17
CA TYR A 70 12.90 5.12 1.46
C TYR A 70 13.14 5.29 2.96
N ALA A 71 12.14 5.02 3.79
CA ALA A 71 12.25 5.11 5.24
C ALA A 71 13.29 4.10 5.78
N MET A 72 13.26 2.85 5.31
CA MET A 72 14.25 1.83 5.69
C MET A 72 15.67 2.27 5.31
N LYS A 73 15.88 2.72 4.08
CA LYS A 73 17.20 3.20 3.60
C LYS A 73 17.70 4.40 4.41
N TYR A 74 16.79 5.30 4.80
CA TYR A 74 17.14 6.45 5.60
C TYR A 74 17.60 6.04 7.00
N VAL A 75 16.89 5.12 7.67
CA VAL A 75 17.26 4.60 8.99
C VAL A 75 18.60 3.87 8.95
N ASP A 76 18.79 2.97 7.97
CA ASP A 76 20.05 2.24 7.80
C ASP A 76 21.24 3.20 7.55
N GLY A 77 21.04 4.23 6.73
CA GLY A 77 22.03 5.29 6.52
C GLY A 77 22.38 6.06 7.80
N LEU A 78 21.39 6.37 8.63
CA LEU A 78 21.61 7.03 9.92
C LEU A 78 22.34 6.13 10.91
N GLU A 79 22.00 4.84 10.99
CA GLU A 79 22.69 3.88 11.86
C GLU A 79 24.15 3.70 11.44
N LYS A 80 24.40 3.62 10.14
CA LYS A 80 25.77 3.54 9.61
C LYS A 80 26.56 4.80 9.96
N ALA A 81 25.99 5.99 9.71
CA ALA A 81 26.64 7.25 10.07
C ALA A 81 26.89 7.41 11.58
N LYS A 82 26.00 6.88 12.42
CA LYS A 82 26.21 6.83 13.88
C LYS A 82 27.40 5.93 14.23
N LYS A 83 27.44 4.71 13.70
CA LYS A 83 28.56 3.78 13.92
C LYS A 83 29.89 4.33 13.45
N ASP A 84 29.92 4.97 12.29
CA ASP A 84 31.13 5.60 11.76
C ASP A 84 31.62 6.72 12.70
N LYS A 85 30.70 7.57 13.20
CA LYS A 85 31.04 8.60 14.20
C LYS A 85 31.48 8.03 15.55
N GLU A 86 30.82 7.00 16.07
CA GLU A 86 31.21 6.33 17.33
C GLU A 86 32.63 5.78 17.23
N LYS A 87 32.98 5.21 16.07
CA LYS A 87 34.32 4.71 15.78
C LYS A 87 35.36 5.83 15.67
N GLU A 88 35.01 6.97 15.07
CA GLU A 88 35.89 8.16 15.03
C GLU A 88 36.10 8.78 16.42
N LEU A 89 35.09 8.72 17.29
CA LEU A 89 35.14 9.22 18.67
C LEU A 89 35.82 8.25 19.65
N GLY A 90 36.13 7.01 19.22
CA GLY A 90 36.83 6.02 20.02
C GLY A 90 36.02 5.48 21.21
N LEU A 91 34.69 5.49 21.11
CA LEU A 91 33.76 4.89 22.09
C LEU A 91 33.55 3.40 21.85
#